data_AF-A0ABD3NQM6-F1
#
_entry.id   AF-A0ABD3NQM6-F1
#
_cell.length_a   1.000
_cell.length_b   1.000
_cell.length_c   1.000
_cell.angle_alpha   90.00
_cell.angle_beta   90.00
_cell.angle_gamma   90.00
#
_symmetry.space_group_name_H-M   'P 1'
#
loop_
_entity.id
_entity.type
_entity.pdbx_description
1 polymer ?
#
loop_
_entity_poly.entity_id
_entity_poly.type
_entity_poly.pdbx_seq_one_letter_code
_entity_poly.pdbx_strand_id
1 'polypeptide(L)'
;MKVTAVLCSLMMAGASAFAPVPQRHHTVTIPTAPSTTALEMRHRKRVPKLNKPADQRKALLRALTTEIIRHGRIKTTLIRAKAVRKHVDHMIELGKRGDLHARRQALGWVYDKDLVHSLFEAAPERYGDRNGGYTRVLRTMPRQGDNAKMAVIELV
;
A
#
# COMPACT_ATOMS: atom_id res chain seq x y z
N MET A 1 -59.47 45.39 35.35
CA MET A 1 -58.23 45.31 34.56
C MET A 1 -58.45 46.13 33.29
N LYS A 2 -58.04 47.39 33.37
CA LYS A 2 -58.06 48.46 32.35
C LYS A 2 -56.93 48.16 31.33
N VAL A 3 -56.85 48.58 30.07
CA VAL A 3 -57.51 49.52 29.14
C VAL A 3 -56.76 49.29 27.81
N THR A 4 -57.43 48.98 26.69
CA THR A 4 -57.70 49.90 25.56
C THR A 4 -56.47 50.53 24.87
N ALA A 5 -56.41 50.30 23.54
CA ALA A 5 -56.10 51.27 22.48
C ALA A 5 -54.67 51.82 22.27
N VAL A 6 -54.55 52.40 21.07
CA VAL A 6 -53.57 53.37 20.54
C VAL A 6 -52.60 52.75 19.53
N LEU A 7 -52.92 52.84 18.22
CA LEU A 7 -52.55 53.94 17.32
C LEU A 7 -51.02 54.10 17.21
N CYS A 8 -50.43 53.90 16.04
CA CYS A 8 -50.35 54.87 14.94
C CYS A 8 -49.03 55.65 14.98
N SER A 9 -48.38 55.63 13.82
CA SER A 9 -47.57 56.72 13.25
C SER A 9 -46.19 57.05 13.83
N LEU A 10 -45.23 56.87 12.91
CA LEU A 10 -44.38 57.95 12.39
C LEU A 10 -43.07 58.22 13.14
N MET A 11 -41.96 57.82 12.50
CA MET A 11 -40.77 58.64 12.19
C MET A 11 -39.66 57.70 11.70
N MET A 12 -39.44 57.55 10.39
CA MET A 12 -38.53 58.40 9.60
C MET A 12 -37.21 58.72 10.32
N ALA A 13 -36.22 57.84 10.18
CA ALA A 13 -34.81 58.23 10.21
C ALA A 13 -33.93 57.15 9.57
N GLY A 14 -33.15 57.55 8.56
CA GLY A 14 -31.87 56.90 8.30
C GLY A 14 -31.81 55.91 7.13
N ALA A 15 -32.18 56.36 5.93
CA ALA A 15 -31.60 55.83 4.70
C ALA A 15 -30.11 56.22 4.66
N SER A 16 -29.24 55.41 5.25
CA SER A 16 -27.80 55.46 4.96
C SER A 16 -27.48 54.41 3.92
N ALA A 17 -27.13 54.91 2.74
CA ALA A 17 -26.71 54.14 1.59
C ALA A 17 -25.51 53.23 1.94
N PHE A 18 -25.77 51.95 2.15
CA PHE A 18 -24.73 50.94 2.17
C PHE A 18 -24.46 50.54 0.72
N ALA A 19 -23.50 51.21 0.09
CA ALA A 19 -23.02 50.85 -1.24
C ALA A 19 -22.50 49.40 -1.21
N PRO A 20 -22.89 48.53 -2.15
CA PRO A 20 -22.34 47.18 -2.21
C PRO A 20 -20.84 47.28 -2.57
N VAL A 21 -19.98 46.75 -1.69
CA VAL A 21 -18.57 46.52 -2.00
C VAL A 21 -18.52 45.65 -3.26
N PRO A 22 -17.78 46.04 -4.32
CA PRO A 22 -17.61 45.18 -5.47
C PRO A 22 -16.86 43.93 -5.01
N GLN A 23 -17.57 42.79 -5.00
CA GLN A 23 -16.92 41.49 -4.86
C GLN A 23 -16.01 41.34 -6.07
N ARG A 24 -14.72 41.62 -5.89
CA ARG A 24 -13.70 41.15 -6.79
C ARG A 24 -13.73 39.64 -6.67
N HIS A 25 -14.46 38.99 -7.57
CA HIS A 25 -14.23 37.59 -7.86
C HIS A 25 -12.78 37.50 -8.33
N HIS A 26 -11.88 37.25 -7.39
CA HIS A 26 -10.62 36.62 -7.71
C HIS A 26 -11.02 35.23 -8.21
N THR A 27 -11.30 35.13 -9.51
CA THR A 27 -11.24 33.84 -10.19
C THR A 27 -9.83 33.35 -9.98
N VAL A 28 -9.65 32.52 -8.95
CA VAL A 28 -8.50 31.64 -8.87
C VAL A 28 -8.61 30.79 -10.12
N THR A 29 -7.87 31.18 -11.16
CA THR A 29 -7.64 30.33 -12.30
C THR A 29 -6.91 29.12 -11.74
N ILE A 30 -7.66 28.06 -11.47
CA ILE A 30 -7.08 26.74 -11.23
C ILE A 30 -6.28 26.46 -12.51
N PRO A 31 -4.96 26.23 -12.45
CA PRO A 31 -4.25 25.76 -13.62
C PRO A 31 -4.83 24.40 -14.01
N THR A 32 -5.74 24.40 -14.97
CA THR A 32 -6.24 23.19 -15.63
C THR A 32 -5.17 22.70 -16.59
N ALA A 33 -4.21 21.97 -16.02
CA ALA A 33 -3.45 20.95 -16.72
C ALA A 33 -2.81 20.03 -15.66
N PRO A 34 -3.00 18.71 -15.80
CA PRO A 34 -1.81 17.93 -15.99
C PRO A 34 -1.65 17.75 -17.49
N SER A 35 -0.66 18.48 -17.99
CA SER A 35 0.15 18.11 -19.16
C SER A 35 0.14 16.62 -19.41
N THR A 36 0.12 16.25 -20.68
CA THR A 36 0.49 14.96 -21.27
C THR A 36 1.85 14.46 -20.74
N THR A 37 1.93 14.11 -19.46
CA THR A 37 3.18 13.77 -18.77
C THR A 37 3.08 12.30 -18.40
N ALA A 38 3.84 11.50 -19.15
CA ALA A 38 4.58 10.31 -18.68
C ALA A 38 4.55 9.13 -19.67
N LEU A 39 4.73 9.38 -20.98
CA LEU A 39 5.38 8.41 -21.88
C LEU A 39 6.90 8.60 -21.88
N GLU A 40 7.48 9.02 -20.76
CA GLU A 40 8.92 9.08 -20.60
C GLU A 40 9.39 7.80 -19.90
N MET A 41 10.30 7.08 -20.57
CA MET A 41 10.88 5.84 -20.08
C MET A 41 11.71 6.11 -18.83
N ARG A 42 11.09 6.02 -17.65
CA ARG A 42 11.82 6.30 -16.41
C ARG A 42 12.90 5.23 -16.20
N HIS A 43 14.16 5.65 -16.18
CA HIS A 43 15.32 4.79 -16.00
C HIS A 43 15.38 4.16 -14.59
N ARG A 44 16.07 3.02 -14.45
CA ARG A 44 16.35 2.33 -13.18
C ARG A 44 15.12 1.90 -12.35
N LYS A 45 13.93 1.76 -12.95
CA LYS A 45 12.77 1.17 -12.25
C LYS A 45 12.91 -0.33 -12.05
N ARG A 46 13.27 -0.73 -10.83
CA ARG A 46 13.41 -2.15 -10.44
C ARG A 46 12.18 -2.73 -9.73
N VAL A 47 11.22 -1.90 -9.33
CA VAL A 47 10.03 -2.35 -8.59
C VAL A 47 8.92 -2.76 -9.55
N PRO A 48 8.46 -4.03 -9.54
CA PRO A 48 7.36 -4.48 -10.37
C PRO A 48 6.03 -3.90 -9.89
N LYS A 49 5.26 -3.26 -10.78
CA LYS A 49 3.99 -2.61 -10.42
C LYS A 49 2.81 -3.58 -10.24
N LEU A 50 2.88 -4.78 -10.81
CA LEU A 50 1.84 -5.82 -10.75
C LEU A 50 0.44 -5.35 -11.17
N ASN A 51 0.34 -4.29 -11.97
CA ASN A 51 -0.91 -3.61 -12.34
C ASN A 51 -1.81 -3.27 -11.14
N LYS A 52 -1.19 -2.93 -9.99
CA LYS A 52 -1.88 -2.54 -8.76
C LYS A 52 -1.32 -1.24 -8.20
N PRO A 53 -2.16 -0.39 -7.56
CA PRO A 53 -1.69 0.77 -6.82
C PRO A 53 -0.78 0.34 -5.66
N ALA A 54 -0.05 1.29 -5.07
CA ALA A 54 1.00 1.01 -4.09
C ALA A 54 0.48 0.22 -2.87
N ASP A 55 -0.69 0.59 -2.34
CA ASP A 55 -1.24 -0.01 -1.12
C ASP A 55 -1.69 -1.45 -1.36
N GLN A 56 -2.46 -1.68 -2.43
CA GLN A 56 -2.90 -3.03 -2.82
C GLN A 56 -1.71 -3.94 -3.16
N ARG A 57 -0.66 -3.38 -3.79
CA ARG A 57 0.55 -4.14 -4.08
C ARG A 57 1.27 -4.54 -2.80
N LYS A 58 1.39 -3.63 -1.83
CA LYS A 58 2.01 -3.92 -0.52
C LYS A 58 1.22 -5.02 0.20
N ALA A 59 -0.11 -4.92 0.26
CA ALA A 59 -0.97 -5.94 0.86
C ALA A 59 -0.81 -7.31 0.19
N LEU A 60 -0.80 -7.36 -1.15
CA LEU A 60 -0.60 -8.61 -1.89
C LEU A 60 0.76 -9.26 -1.58
N LEU A 61 1.84 -8.48 -1.55
CA LEU A 61 3.17 -9.00 -1.28
C LEU A 61 3.31 -9.49 0.17
N ARG A 62 2.70 -8.78 1.12
CA ARG A 62 2.62 -9.22 2.52
C ARG A 62 1.89 -10.55 2.66
N ALA A 63 0.70 -10.64 2.07
CA ALA A 63 -0.09 -11.88 2.07
C ALA A 63 0.71 -13.05 1.48
N LEU A 64 1.28 -12.89 0.28
CA LEU A 64 2.08 -13.95 -0.34
C LEU A 64 3.31 -14.33 0.48
N THR A 65 3.96 -13.38 1.16
CA THR A 65 5.10 -13.67 2.04
C THR A 65 4.67 -14.53 3.22
N THR A 66 3.58 -14.15 3.90
CA THR A 66 3.00 -14.92 5.03
C THR A 66 2.64 -16.34 4.60
N GLU A 67 1.93 -16.48 3.49
CA GLU A 67 1.50 -17.77 2.99
C GLU A 67 2.69 -18.69 2.64
N ILE A 68 3.75 -18.14 2.03
CA ILE A 68 4.95 -18.93 1.69
C ILE A 68 5.64 -19.43 2.97
N ILE A 69 5.73 -18.60 4.00
CA ILE A 69 6.36 -19.00 5.27
C ILE A 69 5.50 -20.06 5.98
N ARG A 70 4.18 -19.93 5.91
CA ARG A 70 3.22 -20.88 6.51
C ARG A 70 3.26 -22.26 5.85
N HIS A 71 3.24 -22.31 4.53
CA HIS A 71 3.09 -23.57 3.79
C HIS A 71 4.40 -24.10 3.19
N GLY A 72 5.44 -23.28 3.11
CA GLY A 72 6.72 -23.61 2.48
C GLY A 72 6.71 -23.64 0.95
N ARG A 73 5.54 -23.84 0.32
CA ARG A 73 5.38 -23.97 -1.13
C ARG A 73 4.06 -23.41 -1.63
N ILE A 74 4.11 -22.55 -2.66
CA ILE A 74 2.91 -21.93 -3.25
C ILE A 74 2.99 -21.85 -4.77
N LYS A 75 1.87 -22.14 -5.44
CA LYS A 75 1.70 -21.94 -6.88
C LYS A 75 1.11 -20.55 -7.15
N THR A 76 1.82 -19.74 -7.92
CA THR A 76 1.40 -18.38 -8.29
C THR A 76 1.82 -18.03 -9.72
N THR A 77 1.66 -16.78 -10.15
CA THR A 77 2.16 -16.34 -11.46
C THR A 77 3.65 -16.04 -11.39
N LEU A 78 4.37 -16.24 -12.49
CA LEU A 78 5.82 -16.04 -12.56
C LEU A 78 6.25 -14.63 -12.11
N ILE A 79 5.47 -13.61 -12.49
CA ILE A 79 5.77 -12.22 -12.15
C ILE A 79 5.59 -11.97 -10.64
N ARG A 80 4.54 -12.54 -10.02
CA ARG A 80 4.33 -12.46 -8.58
C ARG A 80 5.40 -13.22 -7.81
N ALA A 81 5.74 -14.44 -8.24
CA ALA A 81 6.81 -15.24 -7.65
C ALA A 81 8.13 -14.46 -7.63
N LYS A 82 8.55 -13.90 -8.77
CA LYS A 82 9.78 -13.09 -8.86
C LYS A 82 9.76 -11.86 -7.95
N ALA A 83 8.62 -11.20 -7.81
CA ALA A 83 8.49 -10.02 -6.95
C ALA A 83 8.59 -10.38 -5.46
N VAL A 84 8.00 -11.50 -5.05
CA VAL A 84 7.92 -11.92 -3.65
C VAL A 84 9.26 -12.44 -3.11
N ARG A 85 10.13 -13.00 -3.97
CA ARG A 85 11.47 -13.51 -3.57
C ARG A 85 12.23 -12.55 -2.66
N LYS A 86 12.33 -11.26 -3.06
CA LYS A 86 13.05 -10.24 -2.27
C LYS A 86 12.49 -10.10 -0.85
N HIS A 87 11.17 -10.18 -0.69
CA HIS A 87 10.52 -10.01 0.59
C HIS A 87 10.69 -11.26 1.48
N VAL A 88 10.53 -12.46 0.91
CA VAL A 88 10.73 -13.71 1.65
C VAL A 88 12.19 -13.87 2.07
N ASP A 89 13.13 -13.63 1.15
CA ASP A 89 14.55 -13.76 1.45
C ASP A 89 14.96 -12.82 2.59
N HIS A 90 14.42 -11.60 2.60
CA HIS A 90 14.64 -10.63 3.67
C HIS A 90 14.03 -11.07 5.02
N MET A 91 12.84 -11.68 5.03
CA MET A 91 12.25 -12.19 6.28
C MET A 91 13.07 -13.32 6.88
N ILE A 92 13.64 -14.20 6.06
CA ILE A 92 14.50 -15.29 6.52
C ILE A 92 15.83 -14.73 7.05
N GLU A 93 16.40 -13.72 6.39
CA GLU A 93 17.60 -13.03 6.87
C GLU A 93 17.37 -12.34 8.22
N LEU A 94 16.20 -11.73 8.44
CA LEU A 94 15.82 -11.20 9.76
C LEU A 94 15.68 -12.31 10.81
N GLY A 95 15.08 -13.45 10.45
CA GLY A 95 14.96 -14.62 11.32
C GLY A 95 16.33 -15.17 11.75
N LYS A 96 17.27 -15.28 10.80
CA LYS A 96 18.65 -15.71 11.07
C LYS A 96 19.41 -14.78 12.02
N ARG A 97 19.12 -13.48 11.98
CA ARG A 97 19.77 -12.47 12.84
C ARG A 97 19.34 -12.56 14.30
N GLY A 98 18.09 -12.97 14.57
CA GLY A 98 17.60 -13.22 15.93
C GLY A 98 17.36 -12.00 16.83
N ASP A 99 17.80 -10.80 16.46
CA ASP A 99 17.69 -9.59 17.29
C ASP A 99 16.23 -9.12 17.53
N LEU A 100 15.99 -8.46 18.66
CA LEU A 100 14.71 -7.84 19.01
C LEU A 100 14.26 -6.82 17.96
N HIS A 101 15.20 -6.04 17.42
CA HIS A 101 14.88 -5.10 16.34
C HIS A 101 14.40 -5.83 15.08
N ALA A 102 15.06 -6.93 14.71
CA ALA A 102 14.66 -7.77 13.58
C ALA A 102 13.25 -8.36 13.77
N ARG A 103 12.94 -8.83 14.99
CA ARG A 103 11.60 -9.34 15.32
C ARG A 103 10.52 -8.27 15.18
N ARG A 104 10.77 -7.03 15.62
CA ARG A 104 9.83 -5.90 15.45
C ARG A 104 9.60 -5.56 13.97
N GLN A 105 10.65 -5.61 13.14
CA GLN A 105 10.51 -5.42 11.70
C GLN A 105 9.64 -6.51 11.05
N ALA A 106 9.87 -7.78 11.40
CA ALA A 106 9.10 -8.91 10.89
C ALA A 106 7.61 -8.81 11.26
N LEU A 107 7.30 -8.44 12.51
CA LEU A 107 5.93 -8.20 12.98
C LEU A 107 5.21 -7.05 12.25
N GLY A 108 5.96 -6.07 11.73
CA GLY A 108 5.38 -5.00 10.90
C GLY A 108 4.97 -5.47 9.50
N TRP A 109 5.49 -6.61 9.03
CA TRP A 109 5.25 -7.13 7.69
C TRP A 109 4.30 -8.33 7.67
N VAL A 110 4.60 -9.36 8.44
CA VAL A 110 3.81 -10.60 8.53
C VAL A 110 2.53 -10.35 9.34
N TYR A 111 1.43 -11.04 9.00
CA TYR A 111 0.14 -10.86 9.69
C TYR A 111 0.05 -11.65 11.00
N ASP A 112 0.65 -12.84 11.06
CA ASP A 112 0.54 -13.77 12.18
C ASP A 112 1.75 -13.70 13.11
N LYS A 113 1.49 -13.51 14.41
CA LYS A 113 2.55 -13.39 15.43
C LYS A 113 3.22 -14.73 15.71
N ASP A 114 2.43 -15.80 15.79
CA ASP A 114 2.94 -17.15 16.09
C ASP A 114 3.85 -17.66 14.96
N LEU A 115 3.50 -17.32 13.71
CA LEU A 115 4.33 -17.66 12.55
C LEU A 115 5.70 -16.97 12.64
N VAL A 116 5.74 -15.70 13.06
CA VAL A 116 7.02 -15.01 13.28
C VAL A 116 7.83 -15.71 14.37
N HIS A 117 7.20 -16.17 15.45
CA HIS A 117 7.92 -16.90 16.50
C HIS A 117 8.56 -18.18 15.96
N SER A 118 7.78 -19.02 15.27
CA SER A 118 8.25 -20.27 14.68
C SER A 118 9.35 -20.05 13.62
N LEU A 119 9.26 -18.97 12.85
CA LEU A 119 10.28 -18.61 11.86
C LEU A 119 11.62 -18.31 12.54
N PHE A 120 11.62 -17.57 13.65
CA PHE A 120 12.86 -17.20 14.35
C PHE A 120 13.51 -18.39 15.07
N GLU A 121 12.74 -19.41 15.45
CA GLU A 121 13.26 -20.65 16.03
C GLU A 121 13.85 -21.56 14.95
N ALA A 122 13.12 -21.76 13.84
CA ALA A 122 13.52 -22.71 12.80
C ALA A 122 14.56 -22.15 11.80
N ALA A 123 14.59 -20.84 11.57
CA ALA A 123 15.47 -20.22 10.57
C ALA A 123 16.98 -20.41 10.83
N PRO A 124 17.54 -20.23 12.05
CA PRO A 124 18.97 -20.38 12.27
C PRO A 124 19.45 -21.82 12.04
N GLU A 125 18.64 -22.81 12.43
CA GLU A 125 18.96 -24.23 12.22
C GLU A 125 18.89 -24.61 10.73
N ARG A 126 17.83 -24.19 10.01
CA ARG A 126 17.64 -24.57 8.60
C ARG A 126 18.56 -23.82 7.62
N TYR A 127 18.87 -22.54 7.89
CA TYR A 127 19.56 -21.66 6.95
C TYR A 127 20.88 -21.10 7.48
N GLY A 128 21.42 -21.66 8.57
CA GLY A 128 22.67 -21.24 9.20
C GLY A 128 23.84 -21.17 8.22
N ASP A 129 24.01 -22.22 7.42
CA ASP A 129 25.16 -22.35 6.49
C ASP A 129 24.98 -21.59 5.18
N ARG A 130 23.75 -21.15 4.85
CA ARG A 130 23.44 -20.53 3.56
C ARG A 130 23.53 -19.01 3.63
N ASN A 131 24.31 -18.41 2.73
CA ASN A 131 24.40 -16.96 2.56
C ASN A 131 23.51 -16.48 1.40
N GLY A 132 22.19 -16.47 1.63
CA GLY A 132 21.21 -15.97 0.67
C GLY A 132 20.65 -17.01 -0.31
N GLY A 133 19.64 -16.61 -1.09
CA GLY A 133 18.95 -17.50 -2.02
C GLY A 133 18.15 -18.60 -1.31
N TYR A 134 17.27 -18.20 -0.41
CA TYR A 134 16.43 -19.11 0.38
C TYR A 134 15.17 -19.57 -0.37
N THR A 135 14.82 -18.87 -1.45
CA THR A 135 13.67 -19.19 -2.30
C THR A 135 14.09 -19.76 -3.65
N ARG A 136 13.39 -20.81 -4.09
CA ARG A 136 13.46 -21.35 -5.45
C ARG A 136 12.17 -21.04 -6.20
N VAL A 137 12.28 -20.67 -7.48
CA VAL A 137 11.13 -20.44 -8.36
C VAL A 137 11.20 -21.40 -9.54
N LEU A 138 10.27 -22.36 -9.57
CA LEU A 138 10.12 -23.35 -10.62
C LEU A 138 9.00 -22.91 -11.57
N ARG A 139 9.26 -22.92 -12.87
CA ARG A 139 8.23 -22.59 -13.87
C ARG A 139 7.34 -23.80 -14.10
N THR A 140 6.05 -23.57 -14.30
CA THR A 140 5.07 -24.62 -14.59
C THR A 140 4.34 -24.29 -15.90
N MET A 141 3.52 -25.22 -16.38
CA MET A 141 2.63 -25.00 -17.52
C MET A 141 1.78 -23.73 -17.32
N PRO A 142 1.60 -22.90 -18.36
CA PRO A 142 0.68 -21.77 -18.31
C PRO A 142 -0.73 -22.18 -17.91
N ARG A 143 -1.46 -21.25 -17.30
CA ARG A 143 -2.86 -21.45 -16.94
C ARG A 143 -3.72 -21.50 -18.20
N GLN A 144 -4.66 -22.44 -18.23
CA GLN A 144 -5.65 -22.52 -19.30
C GLN A 144 -6.66 -21.37 -19.18
N GLY A 145 -7.02 -20.74 -20.31
CA GLY A 145 -7.94 -19.60 -20.37
C GLY A 145 -7.24 -18.26 -20.62
N ASP A 146 -6.34 -17.84 -19.72
CA ASP A 146 -5.64 -16.54 -19.81
C ASP A 146 -4.17 -16.63 -20.24
N ASN A 147 -3.67 -17.85 -20.48
CA ASN A 147 -2.27 -18.14 -20.81
C ASN A 147 -1.26 -17.51 -19.82
N ALA A 148 -1.67 -17.31 -18.56
CA ALA A 148 -0.79 -16.72 -17.56
C ALA A 148 0.36 -17.67 -17.24
N LYS A 149 1.60 -17.17 -17.35
CA LYS A 149 2.81 -17.93 -16.99
C LYS A 149 2.80 -18.24 -15.49
N MET A 150 2.64 -19.51 -15.15
CA MET A 150 2.61 -19.99 -13.77
C MET A 150 4.01 -20.36 -13.27
N ALA A 151 4.19 -20.29 -11.96
CA ALA A 151 5.38 -20.74 -11.27
C ALA A 151 5.04 -21.21 -9.86
N VAL A 152 5.81 -22.16 -9.35
CA VAL A 152 5.80 -22.56 -7.95
C VAL A 152 7.00 -21.90 -7.27
N ILE A 153 6.74 -21.23 -6.14
CA ILE A 153 7.78 -20.71 -5.26
C ILE A 153 7.86 -21.61 -4.03
N GLU A 154 9.06 -22.03 -3.69
CA GLU A 154 9.34 -22.92 -2.57
C GLU A 154 10.54 -22.46 -1.76
N LEU A 155 10.49 -22.73 -0.46
CA LEU A 155 11.62 -22.61 0.45
C LEU A 155 12.57 -23.79 0.23
N VAL A 156 13.87 -23.51 0.26
CA VAL A 156 14.93 -24.51 0.04
C VAL A 156 15.32 -25.20 1.33
#